data_AF-A0A9W4G4E3-F1
#
_entry.id   AF-A0A9W4G4E3-F1
#
_cell.length_a   1.000
_cell.length_b   1.000
_cell.length_c   1.000
_cell.angle_alpha   90.00
_cell.angle_beta   90.00
_cell.angle_gamma   90.00
#
_symmetry.space_group_name_H-M   'P 1'
#
loop_
_entity.id
_entity.type
_entity.pdbx_description
1 polymer ?
#
loop_
_entity_poly.entity_id
_entity_poly.type
_entity_poly.pdbx_seq_one_letter_code
_entity_poly.pdbx_strand_id
1 'polypeptide(L)'
;MNSNPLQPPNPLLETPLSLITGATYPLKALKLFYNNPPLRGYVIFPVIVNIIVGIFLYFGLVLPGLNEIDKIVLNLGTQIDHWVANLPQWLHYLDILASVLGWLLRVGLVTGLLLIIGFLLLQFGGILGAPWYGQLSEKVEELQTGKPAVLPPQTLTSSVQDIGRAILYELKKLGLQILIGVPLLLLNFIPGFGTLLFTIGGIALASTIVCLDFLDSPMERRRFRFRDKLNMIVRTFPSSVSFALVCFGLVVIPFLNLLSIPVCVAAGTMFFCDRILLNKVS
;
A
#
# COMPACT_ATOMS: atom_id res chain seq x y z
N MET A 1 -6.92 -7.18 -40.97
CA MET A 1 -5.45 -7.01 -40.90
C MET A 1 -5.14 -5.56 -41.16
N ASN A 2 -4.75 -4.80 -40.13
CA ASN A 2 -4.10 -3.50 -40.27
C ASN A 2 -3.19 -3.33 -39.05
N SER A 3 -2.05 -4.01 -39.11
CA SER A 3 -0.94 -3.85 -38.18
C SER A 3 -0.19 -2.58 -38.56
N ASN A 4 -0.58 -1.45 -37.97
CA ASN A 4 0.25 -0.25 -38.03
C ASN A 4 1.40 -0.46 -37.02
N PRO A 5 2.67 -0.54 -37.45
CA PRO A 5 3.78 -0.73 -36.53
C PRO A 5 3.91 0.52 -35.65
N LEU A 6 3.83 0.29 -34.34
CA LEU A 6 4.00 1.30 -33.30
C LEU A 6 5.34 2.01 -33.47
N GLN A 7 5.29 3.29 -33.82
CA GLN A 7 6.47 4.14 -33.84
C GLN A 7 6.93 4.34 -32.38
N PRO A 8 8.14 3.89 -31.99
CA PRO A 8 8.59 4.07 -30.63
C PRO A 8 8.83 5.56 -30.34
N PRO A 9 8.47 6.07 -29.15
CA PRO A 9 8.81 7.43 -28.76
C PRO A 9 10.33 7.59 -28.71
N ASN A 10 10.83 8.74 -29.19
CA ASN A 10 12.26 9.08 -29.26
C ASN A 10 12.95 8.94 -27.89
N PRO A 11 13.86 7.97 -27.68
CA PRO A 11 14.26 7.58 -26.33
C PRO A 11 15.38 8.40 -25.68
N LEU A 12 16.02 9.35 -26.37
CA LEU A 12 17.31 9.93 -25.91
C LEU A 12 17.34 11.44 -25.62
N LEU A 13 16.26 12.19 -25.79
CA LEU A 13 16.26 13.66 -25.57
C LEU A 13 15.37 14.16 -24.40
N GLU A 14 14.64 13.28 -23.69
CA GLU A 14 13.66 13.69 -22.65
C GLU A 14 13.83 13.01 -21.28
N THR A 15 14.94 12.34 -20.98
CA THR A 15 15.05 11.49 -19.78
C THR A 15 14.94 12.22 -18.42
N PRO A 16 15.59 13.38 -18.16
CA PRO A 16 15.40 14.08 -16.88
C PRO A 16 14.03 14.75 -16.78
N LEU A 17 13.53 15.29 -17.89
CA LEU A 17 12.24 15.99 -17.94
C LEU A 17 11.09 15.01 -17.72
N SER A 18 11.21 13.78 -18.25
CA SER A 18 10.31 12.65 -18.02
C SER A 18 10.32 12.19 -16.55
N LEU A 19 11.50 12.02 -15.94
CA LEU A 19 11.62 11.69 -14.50
C LEU A 19 10.93 12.73 -13.61
N ILE A 20 11.23 14.02 -13.83
CA ILE A 20 10.61 15.12 -13.07
C ILE A 20 9.10 15.13 -13.30
N THR A 21 8.64 14.90 -14.53
CA THR A 21 7.21 14.87 -14.85
C THR A 21 6.49 13.77 -14.07
N GLY A 22 7.04 12.56 -14.00
CA GLY A 22 6.47 11.46 -13.21
C GLY A 22 6.33 11.78 -11.73
N ALA A 23 7.37 12.40 -11.13
CA ALA A 23 7.37 12.79 -9.72
C ALA A 23 6.34 13.89 -9.39
N THR A 24 5.92 14.70 -10.37
CA THR A 24 4.99 15.82 -10.15
C THR A 24 3.52 15.39 -10.04
N TYR A 25 3.14 14.17 -10.43
CA TYR A 25 1.73 13.75 -10.48
C TYR A 25 1.02 13.79 -9.12
N PRO A 26 1.61 13.33 -8.00
CA PRO A 26 1.00 13.49 -6.68
C PRO A 26 0.74 14.96 -6.30
N LEU A 27 1.65 15.89 -6.66
CA LEU A 27 1.45 17.33 -6.45
C LEU A 27 0.33 17.89 -7.34
N LYS A 28 0.25 17.44 -8.59
CA LYS A 28 -0.85 17.79 -9.51
C LYS A 28 -2.20 17.30 -8.96
N ALA A 29 -2.26 16.10 -8.37
CA ALA A 29 -3.46 15.57 -7.74
C ALA A 29 -3.88 16.41 -6.51
N LEU A 30 -2.93 16.85 -5.68
CA LEU A 30 -3.24 17.78 -4.58
C LEU A 30 -3.84 19.10 -5.10
N LYS A 31 -3.25 19.67 -6.16
CA LYS A 31 -3.79 20.87 -6.83
C LYS A 31 -5.18 20.64 -7.41
N LEU A 32 -5.44 19.45 -7.97
CA LEU A 32 -6.76 19.04 -8.47
C LEU A 32 -7.80 19.05 -7.35
N PHE A 33 -7.49 18.49 -6.18
CA PHE A 33 -8.40 18.48 -5.02
C PHE A 33 -8.62 19.88 -4.43
N TYR A 34 -7.60 20.73 -4.48
CA TYR A 34 -7.76 22.12 -4.08
C TYR A 34 -8.73 22.86 -5.01
N ASN A 35 -8.62 22.67 -6.33
CA ASN A 35 -9.45 23.36 -7.31
C ASN A 35 -10.85 22.78 -7.48
N ASN A 36 -11.09 21.52 -7.10
CA ASN A 36 -12.38 20.84 -7.28
C ASN A 36 -12.97 20.42 -5.93
N PRO A 37 -13.75 21.28 -5.26
CA PRO A 37 -14.38 20.98 -3.98
C PRO A 37 -15.17 19.66 -3.93
N PRO A 38 -15.92 19.25 -4.99
CA PRO A 38 -16.65 17.99 -4.98
C PRO A 38 -15.75 16.75 -4.83
N LEU A 39 -14.50 16.80 -5.32
CA LEU A 39 -13.57 15.67 -5.22
C LEU A 39 -13.10 15.42 -3.79
N ARG A 40 -13.16 16.45 -2.92
CA ARG A 40 -12.68 16.34 -1.54
C ARG A 40 -13.48 15.34 -0.72
N GLY A 41 -14.76 15.14 -1.06
CA GLY A 41 -15.60 14.11 -0.43
C GLY A 41 -14.98 12.72 -0.53
N TYR A 42 -14.44 12.36 -1.71
CA TYR A 42 -13.81 11.06 -1.94
C TYR A 42 -12.51 10.84 -1.14
N VAL A 43 -11.87 11.92 -0.68
CA VAL A 43 -10.72 11.86 0.23
C VAL A 43 -11.19 11.73 1.68
N ILE A 44 -12.21 12.50 2.06
CA ILE A 44 -12.69 12.61 3.44
C ILE A 44 -13.44 11.35 3.89
N PHE A 45 -14.25 10.74 3.03
CA PHE A 45 -15.05 9.55 3.39
C PHE A 45 -14.20 8.36 3.88
N PRO A 46 -13.18 7.89 3.13
CA PRO A 46 -12.31 6.82 3.62
C PRO A 46 -11.59 7.16 4.93
N VAL A 47 -11.23 8.43 5.13
CA VAL A 47 -10.61 8.89 6.39
C VAL A 47 -11.59 8.76 7.55
N ILE A 48 -12.82 9.25 7.39
CA ILE A 48 -13.86 9.14 8.42
C ILE A 48 -14.12 7.68 8.78
N VAL A 49 -14.27 6.81 7.77
CA VAL A 49 -14.50 5.37 7.99
C VAL A 49 -13.34 4.75 8.78
N ASN A 50 -12.09 5.07 8.44
CA ASN A 50 -10.92 4.60 9.18
C ASN A 50 -10.88 5.10 10.61
N ILE A 51 -11.24 6.37 10.86
CA ILE A 51 -11.32 6.92 12.22
C ILE A 51 -12.38 6.16 13.02
N ILE A 52 -13.56 5.89 12.44
CA ILE A 52 -14.63 5.13 13.09
C ILE A 52 -14.15 3.71 13.43
N VAL A 53 -13.54 3.00 12.48
CA VAL A 53 -12.97 1.67 12.71
C VAL A 53 -11.89 1.72 13.80
N GLY A 54 -11.02 2.74 13.78
CA GLY A 54 -10.00 2.95 14.79
C GLY A 54 -10.58 3.15 16.19
N ILE A 55 -11.66 3.92 16.31
CA ILE A 55 -12.40 4.08 17.58
C ILE A 55 -12.95 2.74 18.06
N PHE A 56 -13.59 1.96 17.17
CA PHE A 56 -14.09 0.63 17.51
C PHE A 56 -12.98 -0.33 17.95
N LEU A 57 -11.85 -0.36 17.24
CA LEU A 57 -10.70 -1.20 17.60
C LEU A 57 -10.04 -0.74 18.92
N TYR A 58 -10.02 0.57 19.18
CA TYR A 58 -9.47 1.10 20.42
C TYR A 58 -10.32 0.67 21.63
N PHE A 59 -11.63 0.92 21.59
CA PHE A 59 -12.51 0.54 22.70
C PHE A 59 -12.74 -0.97 22.80
N GLY A 60 -12.82 -1.66 21.65
CA GLY A 60 -13.13 -3.09 21.60
C GLY A 60 -11.92 -4.01 21.78
N LEU A 61 -10.69 -3.54 21.53
CA LEU A 61 -9.50 -4.41 21.52
C LEU A 61 -8.31 -3.83 22.29
N VAL A 62 -7.98 -2.54 22.13
CA VAL A 62 -6.84 -1.93 22.84
C VAL A 62 -7.08 -1.95 24.35
N LEU A 63 -8.15 -1.30 24.81
CA LEU A 63 -8.43 -1.18 26.24
C LEU A 63 -8.56 -2.54 26.94
N PRO A 64 -9.41 -3.47 26.48
CA PRO A 64 -9.48 -4.79 27.09
C PRO A 64 -8.17 -5.56 26.94
N GLY A 65 -7.49 -5.46 25.79
CA GLY A 65 -6.21 -6.14 25.55
C GLY A 65 -5.12 -5.70 26.52
N LEU A 66 -5.00 -4.40 26.81
CA LEU A 66 -4.05 -3.89 27.80
C LEU A 66 -4.38 -4.39 29.21
N ASN A 67 -5.66 -4.42 29.59
CA ASN A 67 -6.09 -4.96 30.88
C ASN A 67 -5.77 -6.46 31.00
N GLU A 68 -5.98 -7.25 29.95
CA GLU A 68 -5.65 -8.68 29.95
C GLU A 68 -4.14 -8.91 30.01
N ILE A 69 -3.33 -8.10 29.31
CA ILE A 69 -1.86 -8.16 29.39
C ILE A 69 -1.40 -7.87 30.83
N ASP A 70 -1.94 -6.81 31.46
CA ASP A 70 -1.57 -6.46 32.82
C ASP A 70 -1.95 -7.57 33.82
N LYS A 71 -3.11 -8.23 33.64
CA LYS A 71 -3.49 -9.41 34.45
C LYS A 71 -2.53 -10.59 34.24
N ILE A 72 -2.16 -10.88 32.99
CA ILE A 72 -1.24 -11.97 32.66
C ILE A 72 0.12 -11.72 33.33
N VAL A 73 0.67 -10.52 33.16
CA VAL A 73 1.97 -10.13 33.71
C VAL A 73 1.94 -10.13 35.24
N LEU A 74 0.86 -9.62 35.86
CA LEU A 74 0.72 -9.63 37.31
C LEU A 74 0.61 -11.06 37.87
N ASN A 75 -0.22 -11.91 37.27
CA ASN A 75 -0.40 -13.30 37.73
C ASN A 75 0.92 -14.09 37.59
N LEU A 76 1.62 -13.95 36.46
CA LEU A 76 2.96 -14.51 36.28
C LEU A 76 3.96 -13.97 37.30
N GLY A 77 3.95 -12.66 37.57
CA GLY A 77 4.79 -12.03 38.59
C GLY A 77 4.57 -12.64 39.97
N THR A 78 3.32 -12.66 40.45
CA THR A 78 2.98 -13.24 41.76
C THR A 78 3.33 -14.73 41.87
N GLN A 79 3.16 -15.49 40.80
CA GLN A 79 3.62 -16.87 40.78
C GLN A 79 5.13 -16.91 40.96
N ILE A 80 5.89 -16.20 40.13
CA ILE A 80 7.36 -16.17 40.19
C ILE A 80 7.85 -15.74 41.59
N ASP A 81 7.24 -14.73 42.19
CA ASP A 81 7.56 -14.28 43.55
C ASP A 81 7.43 -15.42 44.57
N HIS A 82 6.36 -16.23 44.47
CA HIS A 82 6.19 -17.42 45.32
C HIS A 82 7.26 -18.50 45.07
N TRP A 83 7.73 -18.70 43.84
CA TRP A 83 8.83 -19.64 43.54
C TRP A 83 10.15 -19.12 44.12
N VAL A 84 10.44 -17.83 43.94
CA VAL A 84 11.68 -17.18 44.41
C VAL A 84 11.75 -17.11 45.93
N ALA A 85 10.62 -16.90 46.62
CA ALA A 85 10.57 -16.88 48.08
C ALA A 85 11.02 -18.19 48.75
N ASN A 86 10.95 -19.33 48.03
CA ASN A 86 11.38 -20.64 48.52
C ASN A 86 12.85 -20.95 48.19
N LEU A 87 13.59 -20.04 47.54
CA LEU A 87 14.98 -20.25 47.14
C LEU A 87 15.97 -19.84 48.25
N PRO A 88 17.16 -20.47 48.31
CA PRO A 88 18.27 -20.02 49.15
C PRO A 88 18.66 -18.57 48.89
N GLN A 89 19.13 -17.85 49.91
CA GLN A 89 19.40 -16.40 49.84
C GLN A 89 20.44 -15.99 48.78
N TRP A 90 21.37 -16.88 48.43
CA TRP A 90 22.36 -16.62 47.37
C TRP A 90 21.75 -16.58 45.96
N LEU A 91 20.53 -17.10 45.76
CA LEU A 91 19.78 -17.09 44.49
C LEU A 91 18.81 -15.90 44.36
N HIS A 92 18.72 -15.03 45.36
CA HIS A 92 17.75 -13.93 45.36
C HIS A 92 17.98 -12.90 44.24
N TYR A 93 19.17 -12.86 43.64
CA TYR A 93 19.44 -12.03 42.45
C TYR A 93 18.51 -12.37 41.26
N LEU A 94 17.89 -13.56 41.25
CA LEU A 94 16.92 -13.97 40.23
C LEU A 94 15.65 -13.11 40.22
N ASP A 95 15.33 -12.38 41.29
CA ASP A 95 14.21 -11.44 41.35
C ASP A 95 14.38 -10.27 40.34
N ILE A 96 15.61 -9.75 40.24
CA ILE A 96 15.96 -8.73 39.25
C ILE A 96 15.81 -9.28 37.83
N LEU A 97 16.21 -10.53 37.61
CA LEU A 97 16.05 -11.18 36.31
C LEU A 97 14.58 -11.39 35.96
N ALA A 98 13.77 -11.85 36.92
CA ALA A 98 12.34 -12.08 36.76
C ALA A 98 11.58 -10.80 36.42
N SER A 99 11.85 -9.71 37.15
CA SER A 99 11.24 -8.41 36.90
C SER A 99 11.60 -7.85 35.52
N VAL A 100 12.87 -7.97 35.09
CA VAL A 100 13.30 -7.60 33.73
C VAL A 100 12.57 -8.43 32.68
N LEU A 101 12.44 -9.74 32.89
CA LEU A 101 11.74 -10.63 31.96
C LEU A 101 10.24 -10.32 31.87
N GLY A 102 9.60 -10.02 33.01
CA GLY A 102 8.20 -9.60 33.07
C GLY A 102 7.95 -8.28 32.35
N TRP A 103 8.85 -7.30 32.51
CA TRP A 103 8.79 -6.05 31.74
C TRP A 103 8.94 -6.30 30.25
N LEU A 104 9.91 -7.13 29.84
CA LEU A 104 10.17 -7.45 28.44
C LEU A 104 9.00 -8.21 27.80
N LEU A 105 8.38 -9.13 28.55
CA LEU A 105 7.13 -9.81 28.17
C LEU A 105 6.00 -8.79 27.96
N ARG A 106 5.80 -7.86 28.90
CA ARG A 106 4.76 -6.81 28.78
C ARG A 106 4.97 -5.98 27.51
N VAL A 107 6.19 -5.49 27.28
CA VAL A 107 6.52 -4.71 26.09
C VAL A 107 6.28 -5.51 24.82
N GLY A 108 6.68 -6.79 24.80
CA GLY A 108 6.45 -7.69 23.67
C GLY A 108 4.96 -7.89 23.37
N LEU A 109 4.15 -8.17 24.40
CA LEU A 109 2.70 -8.37 24.26
C LEU A 109 1.99 -7.08 23.81
N VAL A 110 2.33 -5.93 24.40
CA VAL A 110 1.77 -4.63 24.00
C VAL A 110 2.13 -4.30 22.57
N THR A 111 3.39 -4.52 22.17
CA THR A 111 3.84 -4.29 20.79
C THR A 111 3.09 -5.21 19.82
N GLY A 112 2.96 -6.51 20.14
CA GLY A 112 2.20 -7.46 19.34
C GLY A 112 0.73 -7.05 19.18
N LEU A 113 0.09 -6.63 20.27
CA LEU A 113 -1.28 -6.11 20.26
C LEU A 113 -1.40 -4.91 19.30
N LEU A 114 -0.52 -3.91 19.43
CA LEU A 114 -0.53 -2.72 18.58
C LEU A 114 -0.27 -3.05 17.10
N LEU A 115 0.62 -3.99 16.80
CA LEU A 115 0.87 -4.46 15.43
C LEU A 115 -0.38 -5.11 14.82
N ILE A 116 -1.07 -5.98 15.56
CA ILE A 116 -2.31 -6.60 15.12
C ILE A 116 -3.38 -5.53 14.86
N ILE A 117 -3.52 -4.55 15.75
CA ILE A 117 -4.50 -3.47 15.57
C ILE A 117 -4.15 -2.61 14.35
N GLY A 118 -2.88 -2.24 14.17
CA GLY A 118 -2.43 -1.50 13.00
C GLY A 118 -2.72 -2.26 11.70
N PHE A 119 -2.47 -3.57 11.69
CA PHE A 119 -2.79 -4.44 10.56
C PHE A 119 -4.30 -4.47 10.27
N LEU A 120 -5.14 -4.67 11.29
CA LEU A 120 -6.60 -4.66 11.14
C LEU A 120 -7.10 -3.31 10.60
N LEU A 121 -6.60 -2.21 11.15
CA LEU A 121 -6.97 -0.87 10.72
C LEU A 121 -6.64 -0.65 9.23
N LEU A 122 -5.44 -1.03 8.79
CA LEU A 122 -5.03 -0.94 7.38
C LEU A 122 -5.92 -1.81 6.48
N GLN A 123 -6.20 -3.05 6.89
CA GLN A 123 -6.99 -3.99 6.09
C GLN A 123 -8.45 -3.54 5.94
N PHE A 124 -9.11 -3.18 7.04
CA PHE A 124 -10.47 -2.67 7.01
C PHE A 124 -10.55 -1.34 6.26
N GLY A 125 -9.56 -0.46 6.47
CA GLY A 125 -9.46 0.82 5.76
C GLY A 125 -9.40 0.68 4.25
N GLY A 126 -8.57 -0.23 3.76
CA GLY A 126 -8.47 -0.52 2.34
C GLY A 126 -9.76 -1.10 1.76
N ILE A 127 -10.33 -2.11 2.42
CA ILE A 127 -11.56 -2.78 1.97
C ILE A 127 -12.74 -1.80 1.93
N LEU A 128 -12.95 -1.06 3.02
CA LEU A 128 -14.06 -0.11 3.11
C LEU A 128 -13.83 1.11 2.22
N GLY A 129 -12.58 1.51 1.97
CA GLY A 129 -12.24 2.62 1.08
C GLY A 129 -12.35 2.30 -0.42
N ALA A 130 -12.25 1.02 -0.80
CA ALA A 130 -12.21 0.58 -2.19
C ALA A 130 -13.32 1.16 -3.11
N PRO A 131 -14.60 1.23 -2.69
CA PRO A 131 -15.66 1.81 -3.53
C PRO A 131 -15.42 3.28 -3.87
N TRP A 132 -14.91 4.06 -2.91
CA TRP A 132 -14.63 5.48 -3.11
C TRP A 132 -13.41 5.71 -4.01
N TYR A 133 -12.40 4.84 -3.92
CA TYR A 133 -11.22 4.93 -4.79
C TYR A 133 -11.57 4.69 -6.27
N GLY A 134 -12.46 3.74 -6.55
CA GLY A 134 -12.99 3.51 -7.90
C GLY A 134 -13.72 4.73 -8.47
N GLN A 135 -14.68 5.27 -7.70
CA GLN A 135 -15.46 6.46 -8.10
C GLN A 135 -14.57 7.71 -8.25
N LEU A 136 -13.60 7.88 -7.36
CA LEU A 136 -12.61 8.95 -7.46
C LEU A 136 -11.86 8.87 -8.78
N SER A 137 -11.37 7.68 -9.14
CA SER A 137 -10.67 7.47 -10.40
C SER A 137 -11.57 7.74 -11.61
N GLU A 138 -12.85 7.41 -11.56
CA GLU A 138 -13.80 7.76 -12.64
C GLU A 138 -13.93 9.27 -12.81
N LYS A 139 -14.17 10.00 -11.71
CA LYS A 139 -14.30 11.46 -11.76
C LYS A 139 -13.02 12.17 -12.18
N VAL A 140 -11.86 11.66 -11.77
CA VAL A 140 -10.58 12.19 -12.23
C VAL A 140 -10.38 11.94 -13.73
N GLU A 141 -10.73 10.76 -14.25
CA GLU A 141 -10.67 10.47 -15.69
C GLU A 141 -11.63 11.37 -16.50
N GLU A 142 -12.84 11.61 -16.00
CA GLU A 142 -13.82 12.50 -16.62
C GLU A 142 -13.31 13.94 -16.72
N LEU A 143 -12.76 14.47 -15.63
CA LEU A 143 -12.20 15.82 -15.59
C LEU A 143 -10.98 15.97 -16.51
N GLN A 144 -10.15 14.93 -16.61
CA GLN A 144 -8.92 14.99 -17.39
C GLN A 144 -9.16 14.79 -18.90
N THR A 145 -10.16 13.98 -19.28
CA THR A 145 -10.45 13.66 -20.69
C THR A 145 -11.60 14.49 -21.28
N GLY A 146 -12.44 15.12 -20.44
CA GLY A 146 -13.67 15.79 -20.85
C GLY A 146 -14.75 14.83 -21.38
N LYS A 147 -14.59 13.51 -21.18
CA LYS A 147 -15.48 12.46 -21.66
C LYS A 147 -15.96 11.59 -20.50
N PRO A 148 -17.15 10.98 -20.58
CA PRO A 148 -17.57 10.01 -19.57
C PRO A 148 -16.55 8.87 -19.45
N ALA A 149 -16.22 8.46 -18.23
CA ALA A 149 -15.32 7.35 -17.99
C ALA A 149 -15.92 6.03 -18.52
N VAL A 150 -15.05 5.08 -18.88
CA VAL A 150 -15.52 3.75 -19.30
C VAL A 150 -16.08 3.01 -18.10
N LEU A 151 -17.38 2.73 -18.14
CA LEU A 151 -18.07 1.96 -17.11
C LEU A 151 -18.05 0.45 -17.46
N PRO A 152 -17.73 -0.43 -16.50
CA PRO A 152 -17.88 -1.86 -16.71
C PRO A 152 -19.36 -2.25 -16.85
N PRO A 153 -19.69 -3.33 -17.59
CA PRO A 153 -21.07 -3.79 -17.75
C PRO A 153 -21.69 -4.19 -16.39
N GLN A 154 -22.92 -3.75 -16.13
CA GLN A 154 -23.64 -3.93 -14.85
C GLN A 154 -24.58 -5.15 -14.86
N THR A 155 -24.03 -6.36 -15.00
CA THR A 155 -24.80 -7.62 -14.94
C THR A 155 -24.38 -8.47 -13.74
N LEU A 156 -25.27 -9.30 -13.19
CA LEU A 156 -24.90 -10.21 -12.07
C LEU A 156 -23.74 -11.14 -12.45
N THR A 157 -23.71 -11.60 -13.70
CA THR A 157 -22.62 -12.41 -14.24
C THR A 157 -21.29 -11.65 -14.30
N SER A 158 -21.32 -10.34 -14.60
CA SER A 158 -20.10 -9.53 -14.59
C SER A 158 -19.58 -9.29 -13.18
N SER A 159 -20.42 -9.17 -12.15
CA SER A 159 -19.95 -9.03 -10.76
C SER A 159 -19.13 -10.23 -10.27
N VAL A 160 -19.53 -11.46 -10.60
CA VAL A 160 -18.76 -12.66 -10.24
C VAL A 160 -17.42 -12.70 -10.99
N GLN A 161 -17.44 -12.32 -12.27
CA GLN A 161 -16.21 -12.21 -13.07
C GLN A 161 -15.27 -11.13 -12.52
N ASP A 162 -15.80 -10.03 -11.98
CA ASP A 162 -15.02 -8.95 -11.37
C ASP A 162 -14.25 -9.44 -10.15
N ILE A 163 -14.94 -10.14 -9.25
CA ILE A 163 -14.32 -10.72 -8.06
C ILE A 163 -13.21 -11.70 -8.46
N GLY A 164 -13.48 -12.61 -9.40
CA GLY A 164 -12.48 -13.57 -9.88
C GLY A 164 -11.26 -12.90 -10.51
N ARG A 165 -11.46 -11.83 -11.28
CA ARG A 165 -10.37 -11.05 -11.89
C ARG A 165 -9.55 -10.29 -10.85
N ALA A 166 -10.20 -9.68 -9.86
CA ALA A 166 -9.52 -9.00 -8.76
C ALA A 166 -8.66 -9.97 -7.95
N ILE A 167 -9.19 -11.15 -7.59
CA ILE A 167 -8.44 -12.20 -6.90
C ILE A 167 -7.24 -12.65 -7.75
N LEU A 168 -7.46 -12.93 -9.05
CA LEU A 168 -6.38 -13.34 -9.94
C LEU A 168 -5.31 -12.25 -10.10
N TYR A 169 -5.69 -10.98 -10.05
CA TYR A 169 -4.77 -9.84 -10.10
C TYR A 169 -3.90 -9.79 -8.84
N GLU A 170 -4.49 -9.90 -7.66
CA GLU A 170 -3.77 -9.98 -6.38
C GLU A 170 -2.83 -11.19 -6.33
N LEU A 171 -3.28 -12.37 -6.76
CA LEU A 171 -2.45 -13.57 -6.83
C LEU A 171 -1.25 -13.41 -7.76
N LYS A 172 -1.40 -12.70 -8.89
CA LYS A 172 -0.29 -12.42 -9.81
C LYS A 172 0.71 -11.41 -9.22
N LYS A 173 0.24 -10.43 -8.45
CA LYS A 173 1.14 -9.53 -7.69
C LYS A 173 1.93 -10.29 -6.65
N LEU A 174 1.27 -11.17 -5.88
CA LEU A 174 1.94 -12.05 -4.91
C LEU A 174 2.96 -12.96 -5.62
N GLY A 175 2.59 -13.55 -6.76
CA GLY A 175 3.49 -14.35 -7.57
C GLY A 175 4.71 -13.56 -8.05
N LEU A 176 4.54 -12.31 -8.49
CA LEU A 176 5.64 -11.41 -8.87
C LEU A 176 6.55 -11.10 -7.67
N GLN A 177 5.97 -10.81 -6.51
CA GLN A 177 6.71 -10.53 -5.27
C GLN A 177 7.53 -11.72 -4.82
N ILE A 178 6.98 -12.94 -4.87
CA ILE A 178 7.71 -14.16 -4.51
C ILE A 178 8.81 -14.43 -5.54
N LEU A 179 8.48 -14.37 -6.84
CA LEU A 179 9.41 -14.68 -7.93
C LEU A 179 10.66 -13.79 -7.91
N ILE A 180 10.51 -12.51 -7.58
CA ILE A 180 11.63 -11.54 -7.53
C ILE A 180 12.19 -11.42 -6.11
N GLY A 181 11.32 -11.41 -5.10
CA GLY A 181 11.68 -11.19 -3.70
C GLY A 181 12.47 -12.35 -3.10
N VAL A 182 12.16 -13.62 -3.43
CA VAL A 182 12.93 -14.76 -2.92
C VAL A 182 14.38 -14.74 -3.43
N PRO A 183 14.66 -14.57 -4.74
CA PRO A 183 16.03 -14.38 -5.20
C PRO A 183 16.74 -13.19 -4.54
N LEU A 184 16.07 -12.03 -4.41
CA LEU A 184 16.64 -10.87 -3.73
C LEU A 184 17.02 -11.18 -2.28
N LEU A 185 16.17 -11.92 -1.57
CA LEU A 185 16.45 -12.34 -0.19
C LEU A 185 17.67 -13.27 -0.14
N LEU A 186 17.80 -14.19 -1.10
CA LEU A 186 18.97 -15.07 -1.21
C LEU A 186 20.26 -14.29 -1.50
N LEU A 187 20.18 -13.14 -2.19
CA LEU A 187 21.35 -12.28 -2.40
C LEU A 187 21.92 -11.74 -1.08
N ASN A 188 21.10 -11.61 -0.02
CA ASN A 188 21.55 -11.10 1.28
C ASN A 188 22.63 -11.99 1.93
N PHE A 189 22.74 -13.27 1.55
CA PHE A 189 23.81 -14.16 2.00
C PHE A 189 25.20 -13.79 1.46
N ILE A 190 25.29 -12.89 0.47
CA ILE A 190 26.57 -12.38 -0.06
C ILE A 190 26.98 -11.15 0.77
N PRO A 191 28.01 -11.23 1.63
CA PRO A 191 28.41 -10.10 2.47
C PRO A 191 28.84 -8.89 1.63
N GLY A 192 28.47 -7.69 2.08
CA GLY A 192 28.77 -6.42 1.39
C GLY A 192 27.79 -6.08 0.26
N PHE A 193 27.85 -6.81 -0.85
CA PHE A 193 27.05 -6.49 -2.05
C PHE A 193 25.60 -6.96 -1.95
N GLY A 194 25.34 -8.04 -1.23
CA GLY A 194 24.01 -8.66 -1.09
C GLY A 194 22.97 -7.72 -0.52
N THR A 195 23.31 -7.03 0.58
CA THR A 195 22.41 -6.07 1.24
C THR A 195 22.07 -4.88 0.36
N LEU A 196 23.04 -4.36 -0.42
CA LEU A 196 22.80 -3.26 -1.35
C LEU A 196 21.84 -3.68 -2.48
N LEU A 197 22.10 -4.83 -3.11
CA LEU A 197 21.25 -5.37 -4.18
C LEU A 197 19.85 -5.71 -3.67
N PHE A 198 19.75 -6.31 -2.48
CA PHE A 198 18.47 -6.57 -1.81
C PHE A 198 17.68 -5.29 -1.57
N THR A 199 18.33 -4.24 -1.06
CA THR A 199 17.66 -2.98 -0.74
C THR A 199 17.18 -2.27 -2.01
N ILE A 200 18.05 -2.12 -3.01
CA ILE A 200 17.69 -1.45 -4.27
C ILE A 200 16.62 -2.26 -5.02
N GLY A 201 16.79 -3.57 -5.13
CA GLY A 201 15.84 -4.46 -5.78
C GLY A 201 14.51 -4.53 -5.03
N GLY A 202 14.53 -4.50 -3.70
CA GLY A 202 13.35 -4.46 -2.85
C GLY A 202 12.55 -3.18 -3.04
N ILE A 203 13.22 -2.01 -3.08
CA ILE A 203 12.56 -0.72 -3.37
C ILE A 203 12.02 -0.71 -4.81
N ALA A 204 12.77 -1.23 -5.79
CA ALA A 204 12.31 -1.32 -7.16
C ALA A 204 11.06 -2.23 -7.29
N LEU A 205 11.05 -3.37 -6.60
CA LEU A 205 9.91 -4.27 -6.57
C LEU A 205 8.71 -3.62 -5.87
N ALA A 206 8.90 -3.06 -4.68
CA ALA A 206 7.83 -2.42 -3.90
C ALA A 206 7.22 -1.23 -4.66
N SER A 207 8.05 -0.35 -5.23
CA SER A 207 7.57 0.77 -6.05
C SER A 207 6.84 0.27 -7.30
N THR A 208 7.30 -0.80 -7.96
CA THR A 208 6.58 -1.38 -9.11
C THR A 208 5.19 -1.88 -8.73
N ILE A 209 5.06 -2.55 -7.58
CA ILE A 209 3.76 -3.00 -7.07
C ILE A 209 2.86 -1.79 -6.76
N VAL A 210 3.39 -0.78 -6.10
CA VAL A 210 2.67 0.48 -5.82
C VAL A 210 2.21 1.17 -7.11
N CYS A 211 3.05 1.17 -8.15
CA CYS A 211 2.70 1.71 -9.46
C CYS A 211 1.54 0.95 -10.09
N LEU A 212 1.58 -0.38 -10.03
CA LEU A 212 0.50 -1.25 -10.50
C LEU A 212 -0.81 -0.96 -9.77
N ASP A 213 -0.77 -0.79 -8.44
CA ASP A 213 -1.96 -0.54 -7.62
C ASP A 213 -2.62 0.81 -7.94
N PHE A 214 -1.83 1.87 -8.08
CA PHE A 214 -2.38 3.21 -8.33
C PHE A 214 -2.77 3.47 -9.79
N LEU A 215 -2.22 2.72 -10.73
CA LEU A 215 -2.69 2.71 -12.12
C LEU A 215 -3.86 1.74 -12.34
N ASP A 216 -4.21 0.91 -11.36
CA ASP A 216 -5.11 -0.21 -11.55
C ASP A 216 -6.53 0.23 -11.91
N SER A 217 -7.07 1.24 -11.22
CA SER A 217 -8.46 1.66 -11.37
C SER A 217 -8.89 1.94 -12.83
N PRO A 218 -8.22 2.82 -13.59
CA PRO A 218 -8.58 3.05 -15.00
C PRO A 218 -8.29 1.85 -15.91
N MET A 219 -7.31 1.00 -15.55
CA MET A 219 -6.90 -0.16 -16.34
C MET A 219 -7.82 -1.35 -16.16
N GLU A 220 -8.35 -1.56 -14.96
CA GLU A 220 -9.28 -2.63 -14.65
C GLU A 220 -10.67 -2.34 -15.21
N ARG A 221 -11.13 -1.07 -15.21
CA ARG A 221 -12.34 -0.66 -15.95
C ARG A 221 -12.27 -1.06 -17.43
N ARG A 222 -11.07 -1.01 -18.02
CA ARG A 222 -10.79 -1.41 -19.41
C ARG A 222 -10.34 -2.88 -19.56
N ARG A 223 -10.36 -3.66 -18.48
CA ARG A 223 -10.08 -5.10 -18.43
C ARG A 223 -8.67 -5.51 -18.86
N PHE A 224 -7.67 -4.65 -18.67
CA PHE A 224 -6.28 -4.93 -19.09
C PHE A 224 -5.75 -6.22 -18.43
N ARG A 225 -4.99 -7.03 -19.17
CA ARG A 225 -4.35 -8.22 -18.59
C ARG A 225 -3.12 -7.79 -17.78
N PHE A 226 -2.76 -8.56 -16.75
CA PHE A 226 -1.59 -8.28 -15.90
C PHE A 226 -0.29 -8.00 -16.70
N ARG A 227 -0.04 -8.77 -17.76
CA ARG A 227 1.11 -8.56 -18.66
C ARG A 227 1.06 -7.19 -19.35
N ASP A 228 -0.13 -6.74 -19.77
CA ASP A 228 -0.30 -5.43 -20.39
C ASP A 228 -0.07 -4.31 -19.38
N LYS A 229 -0.47 -4.54 -18.10
CA LYS A 229 -0.21 -3.61 -17.00
C LYS A 229 1.30 -3.42 -16.76
N LEU A 230 2.06 -4.52 -16.70
CA LEU A 230 3.52 -4.46 -16.58
C LEU A 230 4.20 -3.82 -17.81
N ASN A 231 3.80 -4.22 -19.02
CA ASN A 231 4.35 -3.64 -20.25
C ASN A 231 4.14 -2.13 -20.32
N MET A 232 3.04 -1.61 -19.76
CA MET A 232 2.76 -0.19 -19.69
C MET A 232 3.75 0.57 -18.79
N ILE A 233 4.08 0.00 -17.63
CA ILE A 233 5.09 0.58 -16.72
C ILE A 233 6.44 0.68 -17.43
N VAL A 234 6.83 -0.37 -18.16
CA VAL A 234 8.08 -0.39 -18.94
C VAL A 234 8.06 0.63 -20.08
N ARG A 235 6.95 0.74 -20.82
CA ARG A 235 6.82 1.69 -21.95
C ARG A 235 6.81 3.15 -21.52
N THR A 236 6.43 3.43 -20.28
CA THR A 236 6.39 4.78 -19.70
C THR A 236 7.60 5.07 -18.81
N PHE A 237 8.61 4.19 -18.83
CA PHE A 237 9.91 4.46 -18.22
C PHE A 237 10.57 5.67 -18.91
N PRO A 238 11.21 6.59 -18.17
CA PRO A 238 11.46 6.58 -16.73
C PRO A 238 10.38 7.26 -15.85
N SER A 239 9.37 7.91 -16.45
CA SER A 239 8.29 8.61 -15.73
C SER A 239 7.54 7.71 -14.73
N SER A 240 7.30 6.45 -15.09
CA SER A 240 6.60 5.49 -14.23
C SER A 240 7.35 5.18 -12.95
N VAL A 241 8.69 5.14 -13.00
CA VAL A 241 9.54 4.84 -11.85
C VAL A 241 9.57 6.00 -10.86
N SER A 242 9.72 7.24 -11.34
CA SER A 242 9.69 8.40 -10.44
C SER A 242 8.31 8.62 -9.82
N PHE A 243 7.23 8.42 -10.58
CA PHE A 243 5.86 8.39 -10.05
C PHE A 243 5.72 7.34 -8.92
N ALA A 244 6.16 6.11 -9.21
CA ALA A 244 6.08 4.98 -8.29
C ALA A 244 6.86 5.21 -7.00
N LEU A 245 8.08 5.76 -7.10
CA LEU A 245 8.93 6.06 -5.95
C LEU A 245 8.32 7.13 -5.05
N VAL A 246 7.75 8.19 -5.61
CA VAL A 246 7.07 9.22 -4.80
C VAL A 246 5.84 8.63 -4.11
N CYS A 247 5.02 7.87 -4.84
CA CYS A 247 3.84 7.23 -4.24
C CYS A 247 4.24 6.23 -3.14
N PHE A 248 5.29 5.44 -3.36
CA PHE A 248 5.82 4.52 -2.36
C PHE A 248 6.28 5.27 -1.10
N GLY A 249 7.05 6.35 -1.25
CA GLY A 249 7.49 7.18 -0.13
C GLY A 249 6.33 7.78 0.67
N LEU A 250 5.25 8.20 0.00
CA LEU A 250 4.05 8.72 0.64
C LEU A 250 3.29 7.65 1.44
N VAL A 251 3.15 6.45 0.88
CA VAL A 251 2.40 5.33 1.48
C VAL A 251 3.14 4.66 2.65
N VAL A 252 4.48 4.64 2.61
CA VAL A 252 5.29 4.02 3.68
C VAL A 252 5.15 4.77 5.01
N ILE A 253 4.82 6.07 4.99
CA ILE A 253 4.66 6.86 6.21
C ILE A 253 3.26 6.58 6.81
N PRO A 254 3.14 5.89 7.95
CA PRO A 254 1.85 5.33 8.40
C PRO A 254 0.73 6.35 8.57
N PHE A 255 1.02 7.51 9.16
CA PHE A 255 0.01 8.57 9.36
C PHE A 255 -0.35 9.31 8.08
N LEU A 256 0.59 9.43 7.14
CA LEU A 256 0.32 10.04 5.84
C LEU A 256 -0.34 9.08 4.86
N ASN A 257 -0.17 7.76 5.04
CA ASN A 257 -0.69 6.74 4.15
C ASN A 257 -2.19 6.93 3.88
N LEU A 258 -2.99 7.16 4.93
CA LEU A 258 -4.44 7.32 4.82
C LEU A 258 -4.85 8.45 3.86
N LEU A 259 -4.16 9.59 3.92
CA LEU A 259 -4.39 10.72 3.00
C LEU A 259 -3.69 10.52 1.64
N SER A 260 -2.61 9.73 1.63
CA SER A 260 -1.81 9.48 0.45
C SER A 260 -2.49 8.56 -0.55
N ILE A 261 -3.27 7.56 -0.10
CA ILE A 261 -3.98 6.64 -1.00
C ILE A 261 -4.87 7.39 -2.01
N PRO A 262 -5.83 8.26 -1.61
CA PRO A 262 -6.68 8.94 -2.59
C PRO A 262 -5.88 9.91 -3.49
N VAL A 263 -4.83 10.55 -2.95
CA VAL A 263 -3.89 11.37 -3.75
C VAL A 263 -3.20 10.52 -4.81
N CYS A 264 -2.70 9.35 -4.45
CA CYS A 264 -1.99 8.46 -5.36
C CYS A 264 -2.94 7.82 -6.39
N VAL A 265 -4.18 7.49 -6.03
CA VAL A 265 -5.21 7.00 -6.96
C VAL A 265 -5.56 8.07 -8.00
N ALA A 266 -5.75 9.32 -7.57
CA ALA A 266 -5.99 10.43 -8.50
C ALA A 266 -4.75 10.68 -9.39
N ALA A 267 -3.55 10.70 -8.79
CA ALA A 267 -2.30 10.89 -9.50
C ALA A 267 -2.05 9.79 -10.55
N GLY A 268 -2.30 8.53 -10.22
CA GLY A 268 -2.20 7.39 -11.14
C GLY A 268 -3.22 7.48 -12.26
N THR A 269 -4.45 7.92 -11.96
CA THR A 269 -5.47 8.15 -13.01
C THR A 269 -5.04 9.26 -13.98
N MET A 270 -4.51 10.38 -13.47
CA MET A 270 -3.97 11.46 -14.30
C MET A 270 -2.78 10.99 -15.14
N PHE A 271 -1.85 10.23 -14.54
CA PHE A 271 -0.71 9.63 -15.23
C PHE A 271 -1.17 8.74 -16.39
N PHE A 272 -2.16 7.89 -16.14
CA PHE A 272 -2.76 7.02 -17.15
C PHE A 272 -3.38 7.83 -18.31
N CYS A 273 -4.13 8.89 -17.99
CA CYS A 273 -4.75 9.74 -19.01
C CYS A 273 -3.70 10.40 -19.90
N ASP A 274 -2.71 11.07 -19.30
CA ASP A 274 -1.71 11.85 -20.01
C ASP A 274 -0.76 10.97 -20.85
N ARG A 275 -0.27 9.86 -20.28
CA ARG A 275 0.81 9.07 -20.90
C ARG A 275 0.34 7.91 -21.75
N ILE A 276 -0.90 7.44 -21.55
CA ILE A 276 -1.42 6.25 -22.23
C ILE A 276 -2.65 6.53 -23.08
N LEU A 277 -3.65 7.25 -22.55
CA LEU A 277 -4.89 7.50 -23.30
C LEU A 277 -4.71 8.60 -24.35
N LEU A 278 -4.17 9.75 -23.96
CA LEU A 278 -4.08 10.92 -24.84
C LEU A 278 -2.96 10.78 -25.89
N ASN A 279 -1.89 10.07 -25.55
CA ASN A 279 -0.79 9.74 -26.47
C ASN A 279 -1.20 8.74 -27.58
N LYS A 280 -2.41 8.17 -27.54
CA LYS A 280 -2.99 7.36 -28.63
C LYS A 280 -3.83 8.18 -29.63
N VAL A 281 -4.11 9.44 -29.32
CA VAL A 281 -5.03 10.31 -30.10
C VAL A 281 -4.27 11.36 -30.92
N SER A 282 -2.99 11.62 -30.62
CA SER A 282 -2.06 12.41 -31.43
C SER A 282 -1.23 11.53 -32.36
#